data_AF-A0A9D9MXZ5-F1
#
_entry.id   AF-A0A9D9MXZ5-F1
#
_cell.length_a   1.000
_cell.length_b   1.000
_cell.length_c   1.000
_cell.angle_alpha   90.00
_cell.angle_beta   90.00
_cell.angle_gamma   90.00
#
_symmetry.space_group_name_H-M   'P 1'
#
loop_
_entity.id
_entity.type
_entity.pdbx_description
1 polymer ?
#
loop_
_entity_poly.entity_id
_entity_poly.type
_entity_poly.pdbx_seq_one_letter_code
_entity_poly.pdbx_strand_id
1 'polypeptide(L)'
;MNVKLALTSAFCASFIGILYAYVYYQLLFDFSTVLPIWKIAFGLISFTLILWYVHLVFLKVFKQNPTFWFGLTFSSVTFVSILYPITQRVYVDASEFYPGFVLPLHFLPILMFFTFHQLYPQK
;
A
#
# COMPACT_ATOMS: atom_id res chain seq x y z
N MET A 1 -14.97 15.21 -6.84
CA MET A 1 -14.17 14.68 -5.70
C MET A 1 -14.64 13.26 -5.39
N ASN A 2 -13.92 12.22 -5.86
CA ASN A 2 -14.34 10.82 -5.70
C ASN A 2 -13.83 10.25 -4.37
N VAL A 3 -14.50 10.59 -3.26
CA VAL A 3 -14.22 10.00 -1.93
C VAL A 3 -14.50 8.49 -1.92
N LYS A 4 -15.47 8.05 -2.74
CA LYS A 4 -15.80 6.62 -2.90
C LYS A 4 -14.58 5.81 -3.34
N LEU A 5 -13.82 6.30 -4.32
CA LEU A 5 -12.58 5.68 -4.78
C LEU A 5 -11.59 5.50 -3.62
N ALA A 6 -11.37 6.55 -2.84
CA ALA A 6 -10.42 6.52 -1.72
C ALA A 6 -10.80 5.43 -0.71
N LEU A 7 -12.07 5.39 -0.32
CA LEU A 7 -12.58 4.44 0.67
C LEU A 7 -12.56 3.01 0.13
N THR A 8 -13.03 2.77 -1.10
CA THR A 8 -13.03 1.41 -1.67
C THR A 8 -11.60 0.88 -1.83
N SER A 9 -10.68 1.69 -2.35
CA SER A 9 -9.28 1.29 -2.46
C SER A 9 -8.64 1.03 -1.09
N ALA A 10 -8.90 1.89 -0.09
CA ALA A 10 -8.33 1.75 1.24
C ALA A 10 -8.84 0.49 1.97
N PHE A 11 -10.14 0.25 1.95
CA PHE A 11 -10.72 -0.93 2.59
C PHE A 11 -10.31 -2.22 1.87
N CYS A 12 -10.27 -2.23 0.54
CA CYS A 12 -9.79 -3.40 -0.20
C CYS A 12 -8.29 -3.66 0.04
N ALA A 13 -7.45 -2.64 0.03
CA ALA A 13 -6.01 -2.78 0.33
C ALA A 13 -5.82 -3.37 1.72
N SER A 14 -6.51 -2.82 2.72
CA SER A 14 -6.48 -3.31 4.09
C SER A 14 -6.97 -4.76 4.20
N PHE A 15 -8.11 -5.09 3.60
CA PHE A 15 -8.70 -6.42 3.69
C PHE A 15 -7.76 -7.47 3.09
N ILE A 16 -7.24 -7.22 1.88
CA ILE A 16 -6.29 -8.12 1.21
C ILE A 16 -4.98 -8.22 2.01
N GLY A 17 -4.48 -7.11 2.55
CA GLY A 17 -3.26 -7.10 3.36
C GLY A 17 -3.40 -7.89 4.67
N ILE A 18 -4.55 -7.77 5.34
CA ILE A 18 -4.86 -8.57 6.54
C ILE A 18 -4.96 -10.05 6.18
N LEU A 19 -5.68 -10.40 5.10
CA LEU A 19 -5.81 -11.78 4.66
C LEU A 19 -4.45 -12.39 4.32
N TYR A 20 -3.63 -11.66 3.57
CA TYR A 20 -2.27 -12.05 3.24
C TYR A 20 -1.44 -12.29 4.52
N ALA A 21 -1.44 -11.34 5.45
CA ALA A 21 -0.68 -11.46 6.69
C ALA A 21 -1.17 -12.62 7.57
N TYR A 22 -2.49 -12.82 7.66
CA TYR A 22 -3.06 -13.93 8.40
C TYR A 22 -2.61 -15.29 7.83
N VAL A 23 -2.71 -15.46 6.52
CA VAL A 23 -2.25 -16.70 5.85
C VAL A 23 -0.75 -16.88 6.04
N TYR A 24 0.03 -15.82 5.92
CA TYR A 24 1.48 -15.87 6.10
C TYR A 24 1.86 -16.30 7.53
N TYR A 25 1.21 -15.74 8.55
CA TYR A 25 1.48 -16.07 9.96
C TYR A 25 1.08 -17.51 10.30
N GLN A 26 0.05 -18.05 9.65
CA GLN A 26 -0.42 -19.41 9.89
C GLN A 26 0.39 -20.49 9.15
N LEU A 27 0.88 -20.19 7.95
CA LEU A 27 1.50 -21.19 7.06
C LEU A 27 3.02 -21.07 6.91
N LEU A 28 3.61 -19.91 7.22
CA LEU A 28 5.02 -19.62 6.96
C LEU A 28 5.74 -19.20 8.24
N PHE A 29 5.77 -17.89 8.55
CA PHE A 29 6.50 -17.33 9.68
C PHE A 29 5.63 -16.30 10.40
N ASP A 30 5.64 -16.33 11.73
CA ASP A 30 4.84 -15.41 12.55
C ASP A 30 5.63 -14.13 12.86
N PHE A 31 5.25 -13.03 12.19
CA PHE A 31 5.80 -11.69 12.44
C PHE A 31 4.84 -10.79 13.22
N SER A 32 3.81 -11.35 13.86
CA SER A 32 2.77 -10.59 14.57
C SER A 32 3.29 -9.74 15.72
N THR A 33 4.43 -10.11 16.32
CA THR A 33 5.11 -9.32 17.37
C THR A 33 5.71 -8.02 16.82
N VAL A 34 6.12 -8.01 15.55
CA VAL A 34 6.77 -6.88 14.87
C VAL A 34 5.72 -6.04 14.17
N LEU A 35 4.90 -6.71 13.34
CA LEU A 35 3.88 -6.10 12.50
C LEU A 35 2.50 -6.74 12.79
N PRO A 36 1.87 -6.43 13.93
CA PRO A 36 0.55 -6.94 14.26
C PRO A 36 -0.51 -6.49 13.24
N ILE A 37 -1.56 -7.31 13.09
CA ILE A 37 -2.61 -7.13 12.08
C ILE A 37 -3.22 -5.71 12.10
N TRP A 38 -3.41 -5.13 13.29
CA TRP A 38 -3.98 -3.79 13.41
C TRP A 38 -3.05 -2.69 12.81
N LYS A 39 -1.71 -2.85 12.90
CA LYS A 39 -0.76 -1.93 12.25
C LYS A 39 -0.82 -2.05 10.74
N ILE A 40 -0.98 -3.27 10.23
CA ILE A 40 -1.15 -3.52 8.79
C ILE A 40 -2.42 -2.84 8.29
N ALA A 41 -3.55 -3.08 8.97
CA ALA A 41 -4.83 -2.50 8.63
C ALA A 41 -4.77 -0.97 8.62
N PHE A 42 -4.33 -0.37 9.73
CA PHE A 42 -4.25 1.08 9.88
C PHE A 42 -3.26 1.70 8.88
N GLY A 43 -2.10 1.07 8.68
CA GLY A 43 -1.07 1.54 7.75
C GLY A 43 -1.57 1.55 6.31
N LEU A 44 -2.20 0.46 5.85
CA LEU A 44 -2.73 0.36 4.49
C LEU A 44 -3.88 1.35 4.24
N ILE A 45 -4.81 1.48 5.20
CA ILE A 45 -5.90 2.46 5.10
C ILE A 45 -5.33 3.88 5.01
N SER A 46 -4.49 4.25 5.98
CA SER A 46 -3.93 5.60 6.07
C SER A 46 -3.12 5.96 4.85
N PHE A 47 -2.24 5.05 4.40
CA PHE A 47 -1.40 5.30 3.24
C PHE A 47 -2.21 5.42 1.95
N THR A 48 -3.25 4.60 1.77
CA THR A 48 -4.13 4.69 0.59
C THR A 48 -4.93 6.00 0.57
N LEU A 49 -5.37 6.49 1.73
CA LEU A 49 -6.05 7.79 1.85
C LEU A 49 -5.10 8.97 1.56
N ILE A 50 -3.86 8.91 2.08
CA ILE A 50 -2.81 9.89 1.76
C ILE A 50 -2.53 9.90 0.26
N LEU A 51 -2.40 8.72 -0.35
CA LEU A 51 -2.15 8.55 -1.78
C LEU A 51 -3.26 9.18 -2.62
N TRP A 52 -4.52 9.00 -2.24
CA TRP A 52 -5.65 9.70 -2.87
C TRP A 52 -5.55 11.22 -2.72
N TYR A 53 -5.20 11.74 -1.54
CA TYR A 53 -5.04 13.18 -1.33
C TYR A 53 -3.92 13.74 -2.22
N VAL A 54 -2.78 13.06 -2.31
CA VAL A 54 -1.67 13.47 -3.19
C VAL A 54 -2.10 13.40 -4.65
N HIS A 55 -2.89 12.42 -5.07
CA HIS A 55 -3.45 12.39 -6.42
C HIS A 55 -4.27 13.64 -6.73
N LEU A 56 -5.09 14.13 -5.79
CA LEU A 56 -5.83 15.38 -5.97
C LEU A 56 -4.91 16.60 -6.14
N VAL A 57 -3.77 16.63 -5.46
CA VAL A 57 -2.76 17.67 -5.65
C VAL A 57 -2.15 17.57 -7.05
N PHE A 58 -1.82 16.37 -7.50
CA PHE A 58 -1.30 16.14 -8.86
C PHE A 58 -2.27 16.59 -9.96
N LEU A 59 -3.57 16.31 -9.80
CA LEU A 59 -4.61 16.80 -10.73
C LEU A 59 -4.66 18.32 -10.82
N LYS A 60 -4.32 19.04 -9.74
CA LYS A 60 -4.31 20.51 -9.71
C LYS A 60 -3.02 21.10 -10.30
N VAL A 61 -1.88 20.43 -10.07
CA VAL A 61 -0.55 20.92 -10.48
C VAL A 61 -0.24 20.59 -11.94
N PHE A 62 -0.55 19.37 -12.39
CA PHE A 62 -0.22 18.90 -13.73
C PHE A 62 -1.42 19.03 -14.68
N LYS A 63 -1.25 19.84 -15.73
CA LYS A 63 -2.30 20.08 -16.73
C LYS A 63 -2.41 18.99 -17.80
N GLN A 64 -1.34 18.23 -18.00
CA GLN A 64 -1.28 17.16 -19.00
C GLN A 64 -1.02 15.82 -18.32
N ASN A 65 -1.89 14.84 -18.57
CA ASN A 65 -1.76 13.47 -18.10
C ASN A 65 -1.40 13.33 -16.60
N PRO A 66 -2.12 14.00 -15.68
CA PRO A 66 -1.76 14.02 -14.26
C PRO A 66 -1.73 12.61 -13.62
N THR A 67 -2.65 11.72 -14.02
CA THR A 67 -2.71 10.34 -13.54
C THR A 67 -1.49 9.51 -13.95
N PHE A 68 -0.92 9.77 -15.15
CA PHE A 68 0.30 9.10 -15.60
C PHE A 68 1.50 9.53 -14.74
N TRP A 69 1.70 10.84 -14.57
CA TRP A 69 2.80 11.37 -13.75
C TRP A 69 2.69 10.94 -12.29
N PHE A 70 1.46 10.91 -11.77
CA PHE A 70 1.17 10.38 -10.45
C PHE A 70 1.59 8.90 -10.33
N GLY A 71 1.19 8.06 -11.28
CA GLY A 71 1.54 6.64 -11.27
C GLY A 71 3.02 6.38 -11.37
N LEU A 72 3.71 7.09 -12.26
CA LEU A 72 5.16 7.00 -12.40
C LEU A 72 5.87 7.37 -11.09
N THR A 73 5.45 8.49 -10.48
CA THR A 73 6.04 8.98 -9.22
C THR A 73 5.81 7.98 -8.09
N PHE A 74 4.56 7.55 -7.87
CA PHE A 74 4.23 6.67 -6.76
C PHE A 74 4.77 5.25 -6.94
N SER A 75 4.84 4.73 -8.18
CA SER A 75 5.48 3.44 -8.43
C SER A 75 6.97 3.49 -8.08
N SER A 76 7.64 4.59 -8.45
CA SER A 76 9.05 4.83 -8.10
C SER A 76 9.24 4.97 -6.59
N VAL A 77 8.40 5.76 -5.91
CA VAL A 77 8.44 5.92 -4.44
C VAL A 77 8.17 4.59 -3.73
N THR A 78 7.22 3.79 -4.22
CA THR A 78 6.92 2.46 -3.67
C THR A 78 8.14 1.56 -3.78
N PHE A 79 8.80 1.56 -4.93
CA PHE A 79 10.03 0.80 -5.16
C PHE A 79 11.22 1.30 -4.31
N VAL A 80 11.31 2.59 -4.01
CA VAL A 80 12.32 3.08 -3.06
C VAL A 80 11.95 2.71 -1.62
N SER A 81 10.66 2.74 -1.28
CA SER A 81 10.18 2.46 0.08
C SER A 81 10.49 1.04 0.56
N ILE A 82 10.62 0.07 -0.36
CA ILE A 82 10.97 -1.32 -0.04
C ILE A 82 12.43 -1.47 0.41
N LEU A 83 13.31 -0.49 0.16
CA LEU A 83 14.68 -0.50 0.70
C LEU A 83 14.68 -0.41 2.24
N TYR A 84 13.65 0.22 2.81
CA TYR A 84 13.51 0.29 4.26
C TYR A 84 13.34 -1.09 4.91
N PRO A 85 12.32 -1.91 4.57
CA PRO A 85 12.18 -3.24 5.18
C PRO A 85 13.34 -4.19 4.87
N ILE A 86 14.05 -4.01 3.74
CA ILE A 86 15.25 -4.81 3.42
C ILE A 86 16.41 -4.52 4.40
N THR A 87 16.54 -3.27 4.85
CA THR A 87 17.64 -2.85 5.74
C THR A 87 17.30 -2.95 7.23
N GLN A 88 16.02 -3.11 7.56
CA GLN A 88 15.56 -3.23 8.95
C GLN A 88 16.01 -4.57 9.55
N ARG A 89 16.61 -4.50 10.74
CA ARG A 89 16.91 -5.68 11.55
C ARG A 89 15.72 -6.02 12.41
N VAL A 90 15.16 -7.20 12.20
CA VAL A 90 14.03 -7.72 12.97
C VAL A 90 14.54 -8.86 13.85
N TYR A 91 14.26 -8.78 15.15
CA TYR A 91 14.74 -9.76 16.13
C TYR A 91 13.65 -10.80 16.43
N VAL A 92 13.36 -11.63 15.43
CA VAL A 92 12.40 -12.74 15.48
C VAL A 92 12.95 -13.92 14.69
N ASP A 93 12.42 -15.10 14.96
CA ASP A 93 12.79 -16.30 14.22
C ASP A 93 12.54 -16.10 12.72
N ALA A 94 13.49 -16.54 11.89
CA ALA A 94 13.44 -16.43 10.44
C ALA A 94 13.35 -14.97 9.92
N SER A 95 14.03 -14.04 10.61
CA SER A 95 14.10 -12.61 10.29
C SER A 95 14.48 -12.29 8.84
N GLU A 96 15.26 -13.16 8.20
CA GLU A 96 15.69 -13.07 6.81
C GLU A 96 14.51 -13.11 5.80
N PHE A 97 13.36 -13.67 6.20
CA PHE A 97 12.15 -13.70 5.39
C PHE A 97 11.25 -12.48 5.58
N TYR A 98 11.53 -11.64 6.57
CA TYR A 98 10.72 -10.45 6.86
C TYR A 98 10.59 -9.49 5.67
N PRO A 99 11.65 -9.17 4.89
CA PRO A 99 11.50 -8.35 3.70
C PRO A 99 10.52 -8.95 2.70
N GLY A 100 10.61 -10.28 2.48
CA GLY A 100 9.71 -11.01 1.57
C GLY A 100 8.25 -10.97 2.01
N PHE A 101 7.99 -10.89 3.31
CA PHE A 101 6.67 -10.68 3.88
C PHE A 101 6.15 -9.24 3.68
N VAL A 102 6.99 -8.23 3.95
CA VAL A 102 6.55 -6.82 3.93
C VAL A 102 6.43 -6.26 2.51
N LEU A 103 7.25 -6.74 1.58
CA LEU A 103 7.30 -6.28 0.20
C LEU A 103 5.91 -6.19 -0.47
N PRO A 104 5.08 -7.26 -0.51
CA PRO A 104 3.75 -7.18 -1.10
C PRO A 104 2.84 -6.11 -0.49
N LEU A 105 2.94 -5.89 0.83
CA LEU A 105 2.11 -4.91 1.55
C LEU A 105 2.36 -3.48 1.05
N HIS A 106 3.59 -3.13 0.64
CA HIS A 106 3.92 -1.80 0.13
C HIS A 106 3.24 -1.50 -1.22
N PHE A 107 2.99 -2.52 -2.05
CA PHE A 107 2.38 -2.34 -3.37
C PHE A 107 0.86 -2.30 -3.33
N LEU A 108 0.22 -2.89 -2.31
CA LEU A 108 -1.25 -2.96 -2.24
C LEU A 108 -1.95 -1.60 -2.37
N PRO A 109 -1.51 -0.52 -1.71
CA PRO A 109 -2.18 0.77 -1.81
C PRO A 109 -2.24 1.33 -3.24
N ILE A 110 -1.11 1.32 -3.96
CA ILE A 110 -1.04 1.86 -5.32
C ILE A 110 -1.77 0.94 -6.32
N LEU A 111 -1.68 -0.38 -6.13
CA LEU A 111 -2.41 -1.35 -6.95
C LEU A 111 -3.92 -1.16 -6.80
N MET A 112 -4.45 -1.16 -5.58
CA MET A 112 -5.88 -0.95 -5.34
C MET A 112 -6.33 0.42 -5.82
N PHE A 113 -5.51 1.46 -5.66
CA PHE A 113 -5.83 2.77 -6.19
C PHE A 113 -6.05 2.72 -7.70
N PHE A 114 -5.10 2.17 -8.48
CA PHE A 114 -5.25 2.11 -9.94
C PHE A 114 -6.35 1.18 -10.41
N THR A 115 -6.54 0.04 -9.76
CA THR A 115 -7.63 -0.89 -10.08
C THR A 115 -8.99 -0.20 -9.96
N PHE A 116 -9.27 0.47 -8.83
CA PHE A 116 -10.55 1.14 -8.65
C PHE A 116 -10.63 2.49 -9.36
N HIS A 117 -9.51 3.12 -9.71
CA HIS A 117 -9.52 4.38 -10.48
C HIS A 117 -10.24 4.22 -11.82
N GLN A 118 -10.13 3.04 -12.45
CA GLN A 118 -10.85 2.72 -13.69
C GLN A 118 -12.37 2.69 -13.51
N LEU A 119 -12.86 2.35 -12.31
CA LEU A 119 -14.29 2.28 -11.98
C LEU A 119 -14.88 3.64 -11.57
N TYR A 120 -14.03 4.57 -11.14
CA TYR A 120 -14.44 5.90 -10.69
C TYR A 120 -13.72 7.00 -11.48
N PRO A 121 -13.98 7.13 -12.80
CA PRO A 121 -13.37 8.15 -13.62
C PRO A 121 -13.61 9.54 -13.01
N GLN A 122 -12.53 10.30 -12.85
CA GLN A 122 -12.57 11.66 -12.34
C GLN A 122 -12.90 12.58 -13.52
N LYS A 123 -14.19 12.91 -13.66
CA LYS A 123 -14.62 14.04 -14.51
C LYS A 123 -14.23 15.36 -13.87
#